data_AF-A0A6C9QE89-F1
#
_entry.id   AF-A0A6C9QE89-F1
#
_cell.length_a   1.000
_cell.length_b   1.000
_cell.length_c   1.000
_cell.angle_alpha   90.00
_cell.angle_beta   90.00
_cell.angle_gamma   90.00
#
_symmetry.space_group_name_H-M   'P 1'
#
loop_
_entity.id
_entity.type
_entity.pdbx_description
1 polymer ?
#
loop_
_entity_poly.entity_id
_entity_poly.type
_entity_poly.pdbx_seq_one_letter_code
_entity_poly.pdbx_strand_id
1 'polypeptide(L)'
;ASPCFRLGAFESRRYHWQLLWIRSVTGQSETIVPWQTWLQPLELPAGLGSVQLTAGGDIRPPRADEAVSVRFKAPGLLHIIGRNGGRKLKKIWQELGVPPWLRDTTPLLFYGETLIAAAGVFMTQEGMAESENGVSFVWQRNG
;
A
#
# COMPACT_ATOMS: atom_id res chain seq x y z
N ALA A 1 20.63 13.90 1.07
CA ALA A 1 19.53 14.66 1.71
C ALA A 1 18.42 14.87 0.68
N SER A 2 17.16 14.66 1.05
CA SER A 2 16.00 15.03 0.22
C SER A 2 15.46 16.35 0.78
N PRO A 3 15.80 17.52 0.21
CA PRO A 3 15.29 18.79 0.71
C PRO A 3 13.76 18.81 0.62
N CYS A 4 13.12 19.21 1.72
CA CYS A 4 11.67 19.36 1.85
C CYS A 4 11.41 20.78 2.35
N PHE A 5 10.66 21.56 1.59
CA PHE A 5 10.22 22.90 2.00
C PHE A 5 8.70 22.86 2.17
N ARG A 6 8.19 23.23 3.34
CA ARG A 6 6.76 23.19 3.66
C ARG A 6 6.18 24.59 3.72
N LEU A 7 5.03 24.78 3.08
CA LEU A 7 4.25 26.02 3.11
C LEU A 7 2.77 25.68 3.31
N GLY A 8 2.26 25.89 4.52
CA GLY A 8 0.90 25.52 4.89
C GLY A 8 0.63 24.02 4.74
N ALA A 9 -0.46 23.67 4.06
CA ALA A 9 -0.87 22.29 3.80
C ALA A 9 -0.08 21.60 2.67
N PHE A 10 0.90 22.29 2.07
CA PHE A 10 1.66 21.78 0.93
C PHE A 10 3.16 21.78 1.23
N GLU A 11 3.88 20.94 0.50
CA GLU A 11 5.34 20.87 0.55
C GLU A 11 5.93 20.61 -0.82
N SER A 12 7.07 21.26 -1.07
CA SER A 12 7.91 21.03 -2.24
C SER A 12 8.88 19.90 -1.94
N ARG A 13 8.86 18.87 -2.79
CA ARG A 13 9.78 17.72 -2.70
C ARG A 13 10.52 17.50 -4.01
N ARG A 14 11.79 17.11 -3.93
CA ARG A 14 12.60 16.74 -5.08
C ARG A 14 12.63 15.22 -5.31
N TYR A 15 12.32 14.77 -6.52
CA TYR A 15 12.44 13.37 -6.94
C TYR A 15 12.77 13.29 -8.44
N HIS A 16 13.76 12.45 -8.81
CA HIS A 16 14.25 12.33 -10.20
C HIS A 16 14.39 13.65 -10.97
N TRP A 17 15.08 14.63 -10.37
CA TRP A 17 15.33 15.96 -10.96
C TRP A 17 14.11 16.87 -11.15
N GLN A 18 12.94 16.48 -10.65
CA GLN A 18 11.74 17.30 -10.65
C GLN A 18 11.45 17.84 -9.24
N LEU A 19 10.90 19.06 -9.19
CA LEU A 19 10.29 19.65 -7.99
C LEU A 19 8.79 19.42 -8.07
N LEU A 20 8.23 18.77 -7.06
CA LEU A 20 6.82 18.42 -6.98
C LEU A 20 6.19 19.19 -5.83
N TRP A 21 5.07 19.85 -6.11
CA TRP A 21 4.22 20.50 -5.12
C TRP A 21 3.14 19.51 -4.69
N ILE A 22 3.23 19.01 -3.47
CA ILE A 22 2.32 17.97 -2.97
C ILE A 22 1.64 18.43 -1.70
N ARG A 23 0.46 17.88 -1.42
CA ARG A 23 -0.17 18.04 -0.10
C ARG A 23 0.69 17.32 0.95
N SER A 24 0.98 18.00 2.05
CA SER A 24 1.72 17.42 3.16
C SER A 24 0.81 16.44 3.91
N VAL A 25 1.21 15.18 3.97
CA VAL A 25 0.49 14.12 4.68
C VAL A 25 1.42 13.53 5.73
N THR A 26 0.90 13.35 6.95
CA THR A 26 1.63 12.69 8.03
C THR A 26 1.79 11.21 7.70
N GLY A 27 3.02 10.70 7.78
CA GLY A 27 3.31 9.29 7.57
C GLY A 27 2.50 8.38 8.50
N GLN A 28 2.10 7.22 7.98
CA GLN A 28 1.20 6.28 8.66
C GLN A 28 1.89 4.97 9.06
N SER A 29 3.23 4.92 9.10
CA SER A 29 3.97 3.67 9.30
C SER A 29 3.56 2.87 10.54
N GLU A 30 3.13 3.53 11.61
CA GLU A 30 2.70 2.87 12.86
C GLU A 30 1.19 2.56 12.90
N THR A 31 0.45 2.98 11.87
CA THR A 31 -1.00 2.82 11.83
C THR A 31 -1.39 1.44 11.31
N ILE A 32 -2.29 0.79 12.04
CA ILE A 32 -2.98 -0.43 11.64
C ILE A 32 -4.47 -0.12 11.66
N VAL A 33 -5.13 -0.34 10.52
CA VAL A 33 -6.59 -0.15 10.38
C VAL A 33 -7.23 -1.53 10.19
N PRO A 34 -7.89 -2.08 11.23
CA PRO A 34 -8.64 -3.32 11.09
C PRO A 34 -9.77 -3.16 10.08
N TRP A 35 -9.97 -4.17 9.23
CA TRP A 35 -11.01 -4.16 8.21
C TRP A 35 -11.97 -5.34 8.40
N GLN A 36 -12.82 -5.22 9.42
CA GLN A 36 -13.74 -6.29 9.84
C GLN A 36 -14.73 -6.66 8.74
N THR A 37 -15.27 -5.66 8.04
CA THR A 37 -16.21 -5.83 6.93
C THR A 37 -15.51 -5.54 5.60
N TRP A 38 -14.57 -6.40 5.20
CA TRP A 38 -13.75 -6.22 3.99
C TRP A 38 -14.51 -6.21 2.65
N LEU A 39 -15.79 -6.59 2.67
CA LEU A 39 -16.73 -6.43 1.56
C LEU A 39 -17.22 -4.99 1.37
N GLN A 40 -17.02 -4.11 2.34
CA GLN A 40 -17.33 -2.69 2.25
C GLN A 40 -16.05 -1.86 2.16
N PRO A 41 -16.08 -0.68 1.52
CA PRO A 41 -14.94 0.22 1.51
C PRO A 41 -14.46 0.58 2.92
N LEU A 42 -13.13 0.68 3.09
CA LEU A 42 -12.49 1.15 4.32
C LEU A 42 -11.93 2.54 4.12
N GLU A 43 -12.40 3.49 4.92
CA GLU A 43 -11.82 4.82 5.01
C GLU A 43 -10.43 4.76 5.66
N LEU A 44 -9.47 5.43 5.04
CA LEU A 44 -8.10 5.49 5.48
C LEU A 44 -7.83 6.74 6.33
N PRO A 45 -6.87 6.68 7.26
CA PRO A 45 -6.49 7.82 8.09
C PRO A 45 -5.90 8.96 7.27
N ALA A 46 -5.80 10.14 7.91
CA ALA A 46 -5.11 11.32 7.37
C ALA A 46 -5.61 11.78 5.98
N GLY A 47 -6.87 11.47 5.65
CA GLY A 47 -7.47 11.86 4.37
C GLY A 47 -6.85 11.16 3.17
N LEU A 48 -6.28 9.96 3.36
CA LEU A 48 -5.71 9.16 2.27
C LEU A 48 -6.77 8.60 1.30
N GLY A 49 -8.06 8.84 1.56
CA GLY A 49 -9.19 8.31 0.80
C GLY A 49 -9.64 6.97 1.34
N SER A 50 -10.11 6.08 0.47
CA SER A 50 -10.65 4.79 0.84
C SER A 50 -10.06 3.65 0.01
N VAL A 51 -10.12 2.45 0.54
CA VAL A 51 -9.77 1.24 -0.20
C VAL A 51 -10.95 0.28 -0.23
N GLN A 52 -10.98 -0.57 -1.26
CA GLN A 52 -12.00 -1.60 -1.42
C GLN A 52 -11.42 -2.84 -2.10
N LEU A 53 -11.96 -4.01 -1.76
CA LEU A 53 -11.77 -5.24 -2.53
C LEU A 53 -12.93 -5.40 -3.50
N THR A 54 -12.64 -5.41 -4.80
CA THR A 54 -13.65 -5.62 -5.85
C THR A 54 -13.46 -6.99 -6.49
N ALA A 55 -14.55 -7.62 -6.93
CA ALA A 55 -14.46 -8.87 -7.69
C ALA A 55 -13.66 -8.68 -8.99
N GLY A 56 -12.92 -9.71 -9.39
CA GLY A 56 -12.05 -9.69 -10.55
C GLY A 56 -10.68 -9.11 -10.19
N GLY A 57 -9.64 -9.90 -10.40
CA GLY A 57 -8.25 -9.56 -10.10
C GLY A 57 -7.45 -10.81 -9.71
N ASP A 58 -6.17 -10.63 -9.47
CA ASP A 58 -5.25 -11.74 -9.20
C ASP A 58 -4.99 -11.96 -7.70
N ILE A 59 -5.61 -11.16 -6.82
CA ILE A 59 -5.44 -11.30 -5.37
C ILE A 59 -6.42 -12.35 -4.86
N ARG A 60 -5.98 -13.32 -4.06
CA ARG A 60 -6.88 -14.26 -3.40
C ARG A 60 -7.82 -13.52 -2.42
N PRO A 61 -9.09 -13.94 -2.27
CA PRO A 61 -9.90 -13.46 -1.18
C PRO A 61 -9.31 -13.88 0.18
N PRO A 62 -9.59 -13.14 1.26
CA PRO A 62 -9.21 -13.56 2.61
C PRO A 62 -9.96 -14.84 2.99
N ARG A 63 -9.31 -15.71 3.77
CA ARG A 63 -9.97 -16.88 4.38
C ARG A 63 -10.84 -16.43 5.54
N ALA A 64 -11.81 -17.26 5.91
CA ALA A 64 -12.78 -16.94 6.96
C ALA A 64 -12.13 -16.68 8.34
N ASP A 65 -10.96 -17.26 8.60
CA ASP A 65 -10.18 -17.14 9.82
C ASP A 65 -9.10 -16.04 9.77
N GLU A 66 -8.89 -15.41 8.61
CA GLU A 66 -7.88 -14.37 8.45
C GLU A 66 -8.44 -12.99 8.80
N ALA A 67 -7.86 -12.34 9.81
CA ALA A 67 -8.15 -10.95 10.12
C ALA A 67 -7.60 -10.03 9.01
N VAL A 68 -8.49 -9.32 8.31
CA VAL A 68 -8.08 -8.35 7.27
C VAL A 68 -7.71 -7.02 7.91
N SER A 69 -6.60 -6.43 7.47
CA SER A 69 -6.20 -5.09 7.89
C SER A 69 -5.47 -4.33 6.79
N VAL A 70 -5.48 -3.00 6.91
CA VAL A 70 -4.63 -2.12 6.13
C VAL A 70 -3.53 -1.57 7.03
N ARG A 71 -2.29 -1.65 6.56
CA ARG A 71 -1.10 -1.12 7.25
C ARG A 71 -0.28 -0.29 6.28
N PHE A 72 0.78 0.35 6.76
CA PHE A 72 1.68 1.17 5.94
C PHE A 72 3.16 0.84 6.14
N LYS A 73 3.43 -0.30 6.79
CA LYS A 73 4.74 -0.92 6.88
C LYS A 73 4.60 -2.43 6.83
N ALA A 74 5.66 -3.10 6.38
CA ALA A 74 5.77 -4.55 6.42
C ALA A 74 7.18 -4.95 6.89
N PRO A 75 7.31 -5.81 7.91
CA PRO A 75 8.61 -6.35 8.32
C PRO A 75 9.06 -7.48 7.38
N GLY A 76 10.30 -7.93 7.58
CA GLY A 76 10.80 -9.15 6.94
C GLY A 76 11.20 -9.02 5.47
N LEU A 77 11.40 -10.17 4.84
CA LEU A 77 11.67 -10.31 3.42
C LEU A 77 10.36 -10.64 2.70
N LEU A 78 10.09 -9.90 1.64
CA LEU A 78 8.87 -10.00 0.85
C LEU A 78 9.19 -10.56 -0.53
N HIS A 79 8.35 -11.47 -0.99
CA HIS A 79 8.43 -12.10 -2.31
C HIS A 79 7.27 -11.56 -3.15
N ILE A 80 7.58 -10.74 -4.16
CA ILE A 80 6.57 -10.14 -5.04
C ILE A 80 6.53 -10.86 -6.39
N ILE A 81 5.36 -10.83 -7.04
CA ILE A 81 5.19 -11.38 -8.39
C ILE A 81 6.10 -10.64 -9.38
N GLY A 82 6.61 -11.37 -10.38
CA GLY A 82 7.49 -10.82 -11.42
C GLY A 82 8.94 -10.60 -10.96
N ARG A 83 9.32 -11.06 -9.76
CA ARG A 83 10.67 -10.91 -9.22
C ARG A 83 11.18 -12.20 -8.57
N ASN A 84 12.44 -12.53 -8.81
CA ASN A 84 13.12 -13.61 -8.10
C ASN A 84 13.75 -13.12 -6.78
N GLY A 85 13.54 -13.89 -5.71
CA GLY A 85 14.12 -13.69 -4.38
C GLY A 85 13.46 -12.61 -3.51
N GLY A 86 13.60 -12.78 -2.20
CA GLY A 86 13.02 -11.90 -1.19
C GLY A 86 13.80 -10.59 -0.99
N ARG A 87 13.07 -9.51 -0.70
CA ARG A 87 13.65 -8.19 -0.34
C ARG A 87 12.85 -7.50 0.75
N LYS A 88 13.54 -6.63 1.51
CA LYS A 88 12.89 -5.71 2.44
C LYS A 88 12.02 -4.71 1.67
N LEU A 89 10.88 -4.31 2.23
CA LEU A 89 9.91 -3.38 1.61
C LEU A 89 10.57 -2.10 1.07
N LYS A 90 11.48 -1.48 1.84
CA LYS A 90 12.22 -0.28 1.41
C LYS A 90 12.95 -0.46 0.08
N LYS A 91 13.51 -1.65 -0.16
CA LYS A 91 14.25 -1.96 -1.41
C LYS A 91 13.28 -2.17 -2.56
N ILE A 92 12.13 -2.83 -2.32
CA ILE A 92 11.05 -2.97 -3.30
C ILE A 92 10.55 -1.60 -3.74
N TRP A 93 10.28 -0.69 -2.79
CA TRP A 93 9.89 0.69 -3.10
C TRP A 93 10.90 1.45 -3.96
N GLN A 94 12.20 1.27 -3.71
CA GLN A 94 13.23 1.93 -4.51
C GLN A 94 13.27 1.39 -5.95
N GLU A 95 13.17 0.08 -6.12
CA GLU A 95 13.25 -0.56 -7.44
C GLU A 95 12.00 -0.30 -8.28
N LEU A 96 10.83 -0.22 -7.65
CA LEU A 96 9.57 0.17 -8.31
C LEU A 96 9.42 1.68 -8.46
N GLY A 97 10.45 2.47 -8.12
CA GLY A 97 10.43 3.92 -8.29
C GLY A 97 9.37 4.64 -7.46
N VAL A 98 8.93 4.06 -6.34
CA VAL A 98 7.94 4.69 -5.45
C VAL A 98 8.58 5.89 -4.73
N PRO A 99 8.03 7.10 -4.89
CA PRO A 99 8.51 8.30 -4.21
C PRO A 99 8.55 8.16 -2.69
N PRO A 100 9.57 8.68 -1.98
CA PRO A 100 9.71 8.50 -0.53
C PRO A 100 8.48 8.88 0.31
N TRP A 101 7.73 9.92 -0.08
CA TRP A 101 6.53 10.40 0.62
C TRP A 101 5.28 9.56 0.39
N LEU A 102 5.32 8.61 -0.57
CA LEU A 102 4.26 7.64 -0.75
C LEU A 102 4.53 6.36 0.04
N ARG A 103 5.77 6.11 0.47
CA ARG A 103 6.18 4.79 1.01
C ARG A 103 5.56 4.44 2.35
N ASP A 104 5.23 5.45 3.15
CA ASP A 104 4.59 5.35 4.46
C ASP A 104 3.12 5.78 4.44
N THR A 105 2.56 6.03 3.25
CA THR A 105 1.14 6.36 3.04
C THR A 105 0.46 5.49 1.99
N THR A 106 1.20 4.57 1.35
CA THR A 106 0.65 3.61 0.40
C THR A 106 0.01 2.46 1.19
N PRO A 107 -1.31 2.20 1.01
CA PRO A 107 -2.01 1.12 1.70
C PRO A 107 -1.40 -0.24 1.37
N LEU A 108 -1.13 -1.00 2.41
CA LEU A 108 -0.70 -2.40 2.34
C LEU A 108 -1.81 -3.28 2.87
N LEU A 109 -2.29 -4.21 2.05
CA LEU A 109 -3.29 -5.21 2.42
C LEU A 109 -2.62 -6.35 3.17
N PHE A 110 -3.14 -6.66 4.36
CA PHE A 110 -2.71 -7.77 5.19
C PHE A 110 -3.86 -8.72 5.48
N TYR A 111 -3.57 -10.02 5.39
CA TYR A 111 -4.41 -11.09 5.93
C TYR A 111 -3.64 -11.72 7.09
N GLY A 112 -4.13 -11.53 8.32
CA GLY A 112 -3.36 -11.77 9.53
C GLY A 112 -2.08 -10.93 9.54
N GLU A 113 -0.93 -11.60 9.65
CA GLU A 113 0.40 -10.98 9.61
C GLU A 113 1.07 -11.04 8.23
N THR A 114 0.39 -11.63 7.23
CA THR A 114 0.94 -11.82 5.89
C THR A 114 0.62 -10.64 4.99
N LEU A 115 1.64 -10.04 4.38
CA LEU A 115 1.46 -9.01 3.37
C LEU A 115 0.98 -9.63 2.06
N ILE A 116 -0.10 -9.07 1.51
CA ILE A 116 -0.76 -9.56 0.30
C ILE A 116 -0.47 -8.65 -0.89
N ALA A 117 -0.67 -7.35 -0.74
CA ALA A 117 -0.48 -6.39 -1.82
C ALA A 117 -0.22 -4.98 -1.30
N ALA A 118 0.43 -4.19 -2.16
CA ALA A 118 0.48 -2.74 -2.04
C ALA A 118 -0.45 -2.14 -3.11
N ALA A 119 -1.40 -1.29 -2.68
CA ALA A 119 -2.43 -0.76 -3.58
C ALA A 119 -1.83 -0.04 -4.79
N GLY A 120 -2.12 -0.55 -6.00
CA GLY A 120 -1.62 0.00 -7.26
C GLY A 120 -0.11 -0.10 -7.48
N VAL A 121 0.62 -0.91 -6.69
CA VAL A 121 2.08 -1.05 -6.82
C VAL A 121 2.55 -2.48 -7.04
N PHE A 122 2.19 -3.41 -6.17
CA PHE A 122 2.62 -4.82 -6.31
C PHE A 122 1.69 -5.79 -5.57
N MET A 123 1.82 -7.07 -5.92
CA MET A 123 1.23 -8.20 -5.20
C MET A 123 2.33 -9.17 -4.75
N THR A 124 2.17 -9.80 -3.59
CA THR A 124 3.07 -10.85 -3.10
C THR A 124 2.71 -12.22 -3.68
N GLN A 125 3.65 -13.17 -3.63
CA GLN A 125 3.37 -14.56 -4.02
C GLN A 125 2.27 -15.18 -3.15
N GLU A 126 2.27 -14.87 -1.85
CA GLU A 126 1.23 -15.28 -0.87
C GLU A 126 -0.16 -14.72 -1.17
N GLY A 127 -0.22 -13.62 -1.94
CA GLY A 127 -1.45 -12.97 -2.32
C GLY A 127 -2.07 -13.51 -3.61
N MET A 128 -1.37 -14.35 -4.38
CA MET A 128 -1.83 -14.79 -5.68
C MET A 128 -3.05 -15.72 -5.57
N ALA A 129 -4.07 -15.47 -6.40
CA ALA A 129 -5.24 -16.33 -6.52
C ALA A 129 -4.89 -17.63 -7.25
N GLU A 130 -5.43 -18.75 -6.78
CA GLU A 130 -5.27 -20.08 -7.41
C GLU A 130 -6.33 -20.35 -8.49
N SER A 131 -7.40 -19.54 -8.54
CA SER A 131 -8.54 -19.72 -9.45
C SER A 131 -9.09 -18.36 -9.92
N GLU A 132 -10.03 -18.38 -10.86
CA GLU A 132 -10.62 -17.19 -11.50
C GLU A 132 -11.45 -16.28 -10.56
N ASN A 133 -11.60 -16.65 -9.28
CA ASN A 133 -12.40 -15.92 -8.28
C ASN A 133 -11.58 -14.92 -7.45
N GLY A 134 -10.51 -14.35 -8.03
CA GLY A 134 -9.70 -13.36 -7.35
C GLY A 134 -10.39 -11.99 -7.22
N VAL A 135 -9.77 -11.13 -6.42
CA VAL A 135 -10.20 -9.76 -6.14
C VAL A 135 -9.11 -8.76 -6.54
N SER A 136 -9.51 -7.51 -6.70
CA SER A 136 -8.60 -6.37 -6.89
C SER A 136 -8.60 -5.49 -5.66
N PHE A 137 -7.41 -5.07 -5.22
CA PHE A 137 -7.24 -4.12 -4.12
C PHE A 137 -7.12 -2.70 -4.67
N VAL A 138 -8.25 -1.97 -4.64
CA VAL A 138 -8.40 -0.66 -5.28
C VAL A 138 -8.27 0.44 -4.23
N TRP A 139 -7.45 1.46 -4.52
CA TRP A 139 -7.30 2.65 -3.67
C TRP A 139 -7.86 3.88 -4.39
N GLN A 140 -8.89 4.48 -3.79
CA GLN A 140 -9.49 5.73 -4.22
C GLN A 140 -8.94 6.86 -3.35
N ARG A 141 -8.25 7.83 -3.96
CA ARG A 141 -7.67 8.97 -3.24
C ARG A 141 -8.65 10.13 -3.21
N ASN A 142 -8.77 10.78 -2.05
CA ASN A 142 -9.41 12.08 -1.96
C ASN A 142 -8.44 13.13 -2.55
N GLY A 143 -8.92 13.93 -3.51
CA GLY A 143 -8.14 14.94 -4.23
C GLY A 143 -7.55 16.04 -3.34
#